data_AF-A0A8J7XKE7-F1
#
_entry.id   AF-A0A8J7XKE7-F1
#
_cell.length_a   1.000
_cell.length_b   1.000
_cell.length_c   1.000
_cell.angle_alpha   90.00
_cell.angle_beta   90.00
_cell.angle_gamma   90.00
#
_symmetry.space_group_name_H-M   'P 1'
#
loop_
_entity.id
_entity.type
_entity.pdbx_description
1 polymer ?
#
loop_
_entity_poly.entity_id
_entity_poly.type
_entity_poly.pdbx_seq_one_letter_code
_entity_poly.pdbx_strand_id
1 'polypeptide(L)'
;MTEVVIVSGVRTPIGRFQGGLSSLSACQLGSLALQEALKRAGLDTVDEVIMGNVVSAGLGQNPARRAAIGAYIPVDVPSFTINKVCGSGLKAVMLAAQAIKAGEVEVVAAGGMENMTNAPYMLFDARSGYRLGDGKIIDAMVHDGLWDMYNDFHMGITGEIIAEKYTVTREDADTLALQSHQKAVKAQEEGKFKEEIIPVTIEGRKGSTTVESDEGPRKDTSLEILSKLRPAFKKEGVVTAGNASQISDGASAVVVMSGEKAHKLGLEPLARIVDYCASGLEPELVMEAPIPCVKKLLSKTKKTMKDIDLFEHNEAFATASCAVKKALEVPEDIFNVHGGAVALGHPIGCSGTRVLVTLMYAMKDRNAHRGIATLCLGGGNAVGMMIER
;
A
#
# COMPACT_ATOMS: atom_id res chain seq x y z
N MET A 1 9.31 -26.25 -8.33
CA MET A 1 9.60 -25.06 -7.50
C MET A 1 8.53 -25.03 -6.42
N THR A 2 8.89 -24.78 -5.16
CA THR A 2 7.94 -24.76 -4.04
C THR A 2 6.78 -23.82 -4.34
N GLU A 3 5.55 -24.35 -4.27
CA GLU A 3 4.35 -23.54 -4.36
C GLU A 3 4.24 -22.66 -3.11
N VAL A 4 3.90 -21.39 -3.30
CA VAL A 4 3.73 -20.43 -2.21
C VAL A 4 2.30 -19.90 -2.25
N VAL A 5 1.65 -19.92 -1.10
CA VAL A 5 0.26 -19.53 -0.92
C VAL A 5 0.11 -18.47 0.17
N ILE A 6 -0.99 -17.74 0.12
CA ILE A 6 -1.44 -16.82 1.17
C ILE A 6 -2.67 -17.47 1.81
N VAL A 7 -2.63 -17.70 3.12
CA VAL A 7 -3.72 -18.38 3.86
C VAL A 7 -4.60 -17.41 4.65
N SER A 8 -4.13 -16.19 4.88
CA SER A 8 -4.93 -15.12 5.50
C SER A 8 -4.42 -13.74 5.05
N GLY A 9 -5.31 -12.76 5.08
CA GLY A 9 -4.97 -11.36 4.81
C GLY A 9 -5.94 -10.42 5.52
N VAL A 10 -5.41 -9.35 6.09
CA VAL A 10 -6.20 -8.36 6.84
C VAL A 10 -5.62 -6.98 6.66
N ARG A 11 -6.43 -5.96 6.93
CA ARG A 11 -5.97 -4.58 7.08
C ARG A 11 -6.76 -3.85 8.16
N THR A 12 -6.17 -2.82 8.73
CA THR A 12 -6.92 -1.81 9.47
C THR A 12 -7.78 -1.00 8.48
N PRO A 13 -8.75 -0.19 8.96
CA PRO A 13 -9.26 0.90 8.16
C PRO A 13 -8.09 1.84 7.82
N ILE A 14 -8.24 2.61 6.76
CA ILE A 14 -7.32 3.68 6.42
C ILE A 14 -7.84 4.97 7.05
N GLY A 15 -7.04 5.51 7.97
CA GLY A 15 -7.30 6.80 8.60
C GLY A 15 -6.80 7.93 7.72
N ARG A 16 -7.51 9.06 7.69
CA ARG A 16 -7.01 10.29 7.05
C ARG A 16 -5.92 10.91 7.91
N PHE A 17 -5.12 11.81 7.33
CA PHE A 17 -4.15 12.60 8.08
C PHE A 17 -4.83 13.32 9.27
N GLN A 18 -4.29 13.14 10.47
CA GLN A 18 -4.88 13.62 11.73
C GLN A 18 -6.32 13.11 11.97
N GLY A 19 -6.64 11.93 11.44
CA GLY A 19 -7.92 11.25 11.56
C GLY A 19 -8.02 10.31 12.76
N GLY A 20 -8.91 9.32 12.65
CA GLY A 20 -9.25 8.41 13.74
C GLY A 20 -8.07 7.59 14.25
N LEU A 21 -7.10 7.26 13.39
CA LEU A 21 -5.93 6.43 13.75
C LEU A 21 -4.72 7.23 14.26
N SER A 22 -4.84 8.57 14.33
CA SER A 22 -3.72 9.47 14.65
C SER A 22 -3.07 9.26 16.02
N SER A 23 -3.76 8.63 16.96
CA SER A 23 -3.25 8.36 18.31
C SER A 23 -2.41 7.10 18.44
N LEU A 24 -2.41 6.24 17.42
CA LEU A 24 -1.70 4.96 17.42
C LEU A 24 -0.42 5.06 16.59
N SER A 25 0.70 4.57 17.12
CA SER A 25 1.93 4.42 16.34
C SER A 25 1.76 3.41 15.20
N ALA A 26 2.59 3.54 14.15
CA ALA A 26 2.64 2.55 13.06
C ALA A 26 2.86 1.12 13.59
N CYS A 27 3.71 0.96 14.61
CA CYS A 27 3.95 -0.34 15.25
C CYS A 27 2.69 -0.93 15.90
N GLN A 28 1.86 -0.11 16.55
CA GLN A 28 0.60 -0.59 17.16
C GLN A 28 -0.41 -1.01 16.08
N LEU A 29 -0.52 -0.25 14.99
CA LEU A 29 -1.35 -0.63 13.84
C LEU A 29 -0.86 -1.96 13.22
N GLY A 30 0.45 -2.10 13.07
CA GLY A 30 1.08 -3.34 12.62
C GLY A 30 0.82 -4.53 13.53
N SER A 31 0.86 -4.33 14.86
CA SER A 31 0.54 -5.37 15.84
C SER A 31 -0.89 -5.90 15.66
N LEU A 32 -1.86 -4.99 15.49
CA LEU A 32 -3.27 -5.36 15.30
C LEU A 32 -3.46 -6.18 14.02
N ALA A 33 -2.83 -5.75 12.91
CA ALA A 33 -2.90 -6.46 11.64
C ALA A 33 -2.24 -7.84 11.71
N LEU A 34 -1.04 -7.95 12.30
CA LEU A 34 -0.34 -9.22 12.47
C LEU A 34 -1.14 -10.20 13.33
N GLN A 35 -1.64 -9.72 14.48
CA GLN A 35 -2.41 -10.53 15.41
C GLN A 35 -3.65 -11.14 14.74
N GLU A 36 -4.43 -10.33 14.02
CA GLU A 36 -5.60 -10.87 13.33
C GLU A 36 -5.20 -11.79 12.15
N ALA A 37 -4.17 -11.46 11.38
CA ALA A 37 -3.73 -12.32 10.28
C ALA A 37 -3.36 -13.72 10.76
N LEU A 38 -2.61 -13.84 11.86
CA LEU A 38 -2.28 -15.12 12.50
C LEU A 38 -3.53 -15.83 13.03
N LYS A 39 -4.40 -15.10 13.74
CA LYS A 39 -5.65 -15.63 14.28
C LYS A 39 -6.55 -16.21 13.18
N ARG A 40 -6.69 -15.52 12.03
CA ARG A 40 -7.47 -16.02 10.88
C ARG A 40 -6.84 -17.23 10.20
N ALA A 41 -5.51 -17.34 10.26
CA ALA A 41 -4.79 -18.53 9.79
C ALA A 41 -4.83 -19.69 10.81
N GLY A 42 -5.34 -19.47 12.03
CA GLY A 42 -5.32 -20.48 13.09
C GLY A 42 -3.90 -20.82 13.58
N LEU A 43 -2.99 -19.84 13.54
CA LEU A 43 -1.58 -20.02 13.91
C LEU A 43 -1.20 -19.17 15.12
N ASP A 44 -0.45 -19.77 16.05
CA ASP A 44 0.11 -19.07 17.20
C ASP A 44 1.53 -18.54 16.94
N THR A 45 2.21 -19.04 15.90
CA THR A 45 3.58 -18.68 15.57
C THR A 45 3.86 -18.78 14.08
N VAL A 46 4.97 -18.19 13.66
CA VAL A 46 5.53 -18.19 12.31
C VAL A 46 7.05 -18.34 12.40
N ASP A 47 7.72 -18.63 11.28
CA ASP A 47 9.17 -18.72 11.25
C ASP A 47 9.85 -17.35 11.18
N GLU A 48 9.18 -16.34 10.59
CA GLU A 48 9.70 -14.98 10.46
C GLU A 48 8.58 -13.93 10.30
N VAL A 49 8.85 -12.69 10.72
CA VAL A 49 7.98 -11.52 10.47
C VAL A 49 8.70 -10.46 9.62
N ILE A 50 8.10 -10.07 8.49
CA ILE A 50 8.63 -9.06 7.58
C ILE A 50 7.61 -7.94 7.40
N MET A 51 7.92 -6.73 7.90
CA MET A 51 7.01 -5.58 7.79
C MET A 51 7.65 -4.40 7.07
N GLY A 52 6.92 -3.84 6.10
CA GLY A 52 7.24 -2.56 5.49
C GLY A 52 6.93 -1.38 6.42
N ASN A 53 7.85 -0.42 6.54
CA ASN A 53 7.64 0.87 7.19
C ASN A 53 8.59 1.89 6.57
N VAL A 54 8.09 3.03 6.08
CA VAL A 54 8.94 4.01 5.39
C VAL A 54 9.44 5.05 6.38
N VAL A 55 8.53 5.77 7.04
CA VAL A 55 8.89 6.87 7.95
C VAL A 55 9.19 6.27 9.32
N SER A 56 10.44 5.83 9.51
CA SER A 56 10.87 5.13 10.72
C SER A 56 11.44 6.06 11.80
N ALA A 57 11.57 7.35 11.52
CA ALA A 57 12.12 8.35 12.42
C ALA A 57 11.35 8.36 13.76
N GLY A 58 12.05 8.10 14.86
CA GLY A 58 11.46 8.11 16.21
C GLY A 58 10.69 6.84 16.60
N LEU A 59 10.54 5.85 15.72
CA LEU A 59 9.85 4.59 16.03
C LEU A 59 10.68 3.60 16.85
N GLY A 60 11.93 3.93 17.19
CA GLY A 60 12.83 3.05 17.93
C GLY A 60 13.41 1.91 17.08
N GLN A 61 14.07 0.96 17.74
CA GLN A 61 14.75 -0.14 17.04
C GLN A 61 13.75 -1.10 16.40
N ASN A 62 13.98 -1.42 15.12
CA ASN A 62 13.27 -2.42 14.34
C ASN A 62 11.73 -2.38 14.52
N PRO A 63 11.03 -1.45 13.86
CA PRO A 63 9.57 -1.34 13.93
C PRO A 63 8.81 -2.67 13.74
N ALA A 64 9.23 -3.52 12.80
CA ALA A 64 8.64 -4.85 12.58
C ALA A 64 8.72 -5.75 13.83
N ARG A 65 9.84 -5.72 14.56
CA ARG A 65 9.99 -6.43 15.83
C ARG A 65 9.02 -5.89 16.89
N ARG A 66 8.87 -4.56 16.97
CA ARG A 66 7.91 -3.94 17.90
C ARG A 66 6.47 -4.38 17.59
N ALA A 67 6.12 -4.44 16.30
CA ALA A 67 4.82 -4.92 15.85
C ALA A 67 4.62 -6.41 16.18
N ALA A 68 5.63 -7.26 15.92
CA ALA A 68 5.57 -8.69 16.23
C ALA A 68 5.37 -8.96 17.73
N ILE A 69 6.15 -8.28 18.58
CA ILE A 69 6.01 -8.39 20.04
C ILE A 69 4.65 -7.89 20.51
N GLY A 70 4.16 -6.76 19.96
CA GLY A 70 2.84 -6.24 20.29
C GLY A 70 1.68 -7.11 19.79
N ALA A 71 1.93 -7.96 18.79
CA ALA A 71 0.99 -8.98 18.30
C ALA A 71 1.06 -10.30 19.10
N TYR A 72 1.89 -10.35 20.15
CA TYR A 72 2.16 -11.55 20.96
C TYR A 72 2.80 -12.71 20.19
N ILE A 73 3.50 -12.43 19.09
CA ILE A 73 4.32 -13.42 18.39
C ILE A 73 5.52 -13.79 19.31
N PRO A 74 5.88 -15.08 19.44
CA PRO A 74 6.95 -15.51 20.33
C PRO A 74 8.28 -14.77 20.12
N VAL A 75 9.00 -14.53 21.22
CA VAL A 75 10.20 -13.68 21.23
C VAL A 75 11.38 -14.28 20.46
N ASP A 76 11.39 -15.59 20.26
CA ASP A 76 12.38 -16.32 19.47
C ASP A 76 12.15 -16.20 17.95
N VAL A 77 10.98 -15.71 17.51
CA VAL A 77 10.70 -15.47 16.09
C VAL A 77 11.47 -14.26 15.57
N PRO A 78 12.35 -14.41 14.56
CA PRO A 78 13.07 -13.30 13.96
C PRO A 78 12.13 -12.35 13.21
N SER A 79 12.55 -11.09 13.11
CA SER A 79 11.79 -10.09 12.37
C SER A 79 12.67 -8.97 11.87
N PHE A 80 12.32 -8.39 10.73
CA PHE A 80 13.02 -7.23 10.20
C PHE A 80 12.08 -6.26 9.49
N THR A 81 12.47 -4.99 9.51
CA THR A 81 11.76 -3.90 8.85
C THR A 81 12.39 -3.66 7.50
N ILE A 82 11.58 -3.50 6.46
CA ILE A 82 12.05 -3.11 5.14
C ILE A 82 11.50 -1.76 4.73
N ASN A 83 12.32 -1.01 4.00
CA ASN A 83 11.90 0.21 3.33
C ASN A 83 12.20 0.08 1.84
N LYS A 84 11.13 -0.01 1.05
CA LYS A 84 11.11 0.16 -0.40
C LYS A 84 10.02 1.17 -0.78
N VAL A 85 9.95 2.28 -0.02
CA VAL A 85 8.96 3.36 -0.11
C VAL A 85 7.54 2.76 -0.20
N CYS A 86 6.69 3.21 -1.12
CA CYS A 86 5.32 2.73 -1.28
C CYS A 86 5.23 1.21 -1.49
N GLY A 87 6.27 0.61 -2.09
CA GLY A 87 6.38 -0.81 -2.39
C GLY A 87 6.74 -1.69 -1.20
N SER A 88 6.99 -1.12 -0.01
CA SER A 88 7.49 -1.85 1.16
C SER A 88 6.60 -3.03 1.52
N GLY A 89 5.29 -2.81 1.71
CA GLY A 89 4.37 -3.89 2.07
C GLY A 89 4.36 -5.05 1.06
N LEU A 90 4.19 -4.76 -0.23
CA LEU A 90 4.15 -5.82 -1.25
C LEU A 90 5.52 -6.52 -1.37
N LYS A 91 6.63 -5.78 -1.21
CA LYS A 91 7.97 -6.36 -1.21
C LYS A 91 8.19 -7.29 -0.02
N ALA A 92 7.56 -7.06 1.13
CA ALA A 92 7.63 -7.98 2.27
C ALA A 92 7.03 -9.35 1.90
N VAL A 93 5.88 -9.35 1.23
CA VAL A 93 5.23 -10.58 0.73
C VAL A 93 6.10 -11.29 -0.32
N MET A 94 6.78 -10.52 -1.19
CA MET A 94 7.74 -11.10 -2.14
C MET A 94 8.93 -11.74 -1.43
N LEU A 95 9.49 -11.10 -0.39
CA LEU A 95 10.62 -11.64 0.37
C LEU A 95 10.22 -12.93 1.13
N ALA A 96 9.03 -12.95 1.73
CA ALA A 96 8.45 -14.15 2.31
C ALA A 96 8.39 -15.31 1.30
N ALA A 97 7.86 -15.04 0.10
CA ALA A 97 7.80 -16.03 -0.97
C ALA A 97 9.20 -16.45 -1.49
N GLN A 98 10.20 -15.57 -1.43
CA GLN A 98 11.59 -15.89 -1.78
C GLN A 98 12.22 -16.82 -0.74
N ALA A 99 12.07 -16.53 0.54
CA ALA A 99 12.60 -17.34 1.64
C ALA A 99 11.98 -18.75 1.67
N ILE A 100 10.66 -18.85 1.45
CA ILE A 100 9.96 -20.15 1.33
C ILE A 100 10.47 -20.95 0.12
N LYS A 101 10.67 -20.30 -1.03
CA LYS A 101 11.21 -20.96 -2.23
C LYS A 101 12.68 -21.38 -2.07
N ALA A 102 13.44 -20.67 -1.25
CA ALA A 102 14.81 -21.01 -0.89
C ALA A 102 14.90 -22.18 0.11
N GLY A 103 13.78 -22.51 0.78
CA GLY A 103 13.72 -23.57 1.78
C GLY A 103 14.24 -23.16 3.16
N GLU A 104 14.34 -21.85 3.44
CA GLU A 104 14.81 -21.33 4.73
C GLU A 104 13.71 -21.33 5.80
N VAL A 105 12.46 -21.12 5.38
CA VAL A 105 11.27 -21.01 6.23
C VAL A 105 10.05 -21.62 5.53
N GLU A 106 9.00 -21.97 6.27
CA GLU A 106 7.74 -22.51 5.73
C GLU A 106 6.55 -21.56 5.92
N VAL A 107 6.58 -20.69 6.93
CA VAL A 107 5.49 -19.81 7.34
C VAL A 107 6.03 -18.43 7.71
N VAL A 108 5.55 -17.39 7.03
CA VAL A 108 6.01 -16.00 7.26
C VAL A 108 4.80 -15.07 7.39
N ALA A 109 4.79 -14.24 8.43
CA ALA A 109 3.87 -13.11 8.50
C ALA A 109 4.49 -11.91 7.77
N ALA A 110 3.82 -11.41 6.73
CA ALA A 110 4.36 -10.36 5.88
C ALA A 110 3.35 -9.23 5.66
N GLY A 111 3.82 -7.99 5.58
CA GLY A 111 2.90 -6.88 5.43
C GLY A 111 3.57 -5.52 5.42
N GLY A 112 2.79 -4.51 5.78
CA GLY A 112 3.29 -3.16 5.96
C GLY A 112 2.42 -2.34 6.90
N MET A 113 3.03 -1.32 7.48
CA MET A 113 2.40 -0.40 8.42
C MET A 113 2.96 1.00 8.19
N GLU A 114 2.12 2.00 8.41
CA GLU A 114 2.53 3.39 8.36
C GLU A 114 1.61 4.23 9.23
N ASN A 115 2.18 5.23 9.90
CA ASN A 115 1.41 6.33 10.47
C ASN A 115 2.11 7.63 10.05
N MET A 116 1.60 8.23 8.99
CA MET A 116 2.14 9.47 8.44
C MET A 116 1.81 10.66 9.35
N THR A 117 0.70 10.59 10.09
CA THR A 117 0.34 11.61 11.10
C THR A 117 1.39 11.73 12.22
N ASN A 118 2.03 10.64 12.61
CA ASN A 118 2.99 10.58 13.71
C ASN A 118 4.44 10.86 13.27
N ALA A 119 4.67 11.17 11.99
CA ALA A 119 6.00 11.52 11.50
C ALA A 119 6.54 12.76 12.24
N PRO A 120 7.76 12.69 12.80
CA PRO A 120 8.32 13.82 13.53
C PRO A 120 8.90 14.88 12.59
N TYR A 121 9.22 16.03 13.17
CA TYR A 121 10.16 16.98 12.59
C TYR A 121 11.59 16.67 13.04
N MET A 122 12.57 16.91 12.18
CA MET A 122 13.99 16.60 12.37
C MET A 122 14.87 17.85 12.32
N LEU A 123 15.98 17.80 13.05
CA LEU A 123 17.03 18.84 13.11
C LEU A 123 18.38 18.17 12.86
N PHE A 124 18.88 18.20 11.61
CA PHE A 124 20.08 17.45 11.22
C PHE A 124 21.36 17.94 11.90
N ASP A 125 21.53 19.25 12.06
CA ASP A 125 22.76 19.81 12.64
C ASP A 125 22.71 19.89 14.19
N ALA A 126 21.59 19.55 14.82
CA ALA A 126 21.42 19.67 16.26
C ALA A 126 22.45 18.87 17.08
N ARG A 127 22.94 17.74 16.53
CA ARG A 127 23.95 16.92 17.21
C ARG A 127 25.32 17.60 17.29
N SER A 128 25.73 18.29 16.22
CA SER A 128 27.00 19.03 16.15
C SER A 128 26.86 20.47 16.64
N GLY A 129 25.64 21.00 16.69
CA GLY A 129 25.32 22.39 17.00
C GLY A 129 25.29 23.28 15.75
N TYR A 130 24.39 24.25 15.73
CA TYR A 130 24.19 25.19 14.61
C TYR A 130 25.20 26.35 14.58
N ARG A 131 26.01 26.52 15.64
CA ARG A 131 27.00 27.58 15.82
C ARG A 131 26.47 29.03 15.75
N LEU A 132 26.07 29.54 14.59
CA LEU A 132 25.57 30.91 14.37
C LEU A 132 24.73 30.96 13.07
N GLY A 133 23.52 31.50 13.14
CA GLY A 133 22.59 31.63 12.00
C GLY A 133 21.33 30.77 12.15
N ASP A 134 20.46 30.82 11.14
CA ASP A 134 19.19 30.08 11.11
C ASP A 134 19.41 28.58 10.85
N GLY A 135 18.47 27.77 11.33
CA GLY A 135 18.41 26.32 11.06
C GLY A 135 17.06 25.93 10.46
N LYS A 136 17.06 24.93 9.56
CA LYS A 136 15.84 24.39 8.96
C LYS A 136 15.32 23.23 9.81
N ILE A 137 14.05 23.29 10.17
CA ILE A 137 13.32 22.15 10.72
C ILE A 137 12.77 21.33 9.55
N ILE A 138 13.10 20.05 9.48
CA ILE A 138 12.78 19.17 8.35
C ILE A 138 11.57 18.29 8.70
N ASP A 139 10.54 18.28 7.86
CA ASP A 139 9.40 17.35 8.01
C ASP A 139 9.83 15.94 7.55
N ALA A 140 9.83 14.95 8.44
CA ALA A 140 10.27 13.59 8.10
C ALA A 140 9.32 12.85 7.16
N MET A 141 8.01 13.14 7.21
CA MET A 141 7.06 12.53 6.26
C MET A 141 7.39 12.96 4.84
N VAL A 142 7.62 14.26 4.65
CA VAL A 142 7.98 14.78 3.33
C VAL A 142 9.36 14.28 2.92
N HIS A 143 10.36 14.47 3.79
CA HIS A 143 11.76 14.15 3.48
C HIS A 143 11.98 12.66 3.19
N ASP A 144 11.47 11.76 4.04
CA ASP A 144 11.75 10.33 3.93
C ASP A 144 10.73 9.59 3.03
N GLY A 145 9.55 10.18 2.81
CA GLY A 145 8.44 9.51 2.12
C GLY A 145 8.00 10.13 0.80
N LEU A 146 8.08 11.45 0.63
CA LEU A 146 7.39 12.19 -0.44
C LEU A 146 8.29 13.12 -1.26
N TRP A 147 9.59 13.12 -1.03
CA TRP A 147 10.56 13.95 -1.74
C TRP A 147 11.44 13.12 -2.68
N ASP A 148 11.63 13.60 -3.90
CA ASP A 148 12.63 13.06 -4.81
C ASP A 148 13.99 13.68 -4.49
N MET A 149 14.86 12.90 -3.85
CA MET A 149 16.19 13.39 -3.43
C MET A 149 17.16 13.65 -4.60
N TYR A 150 16.84 13.17 -5.81
CA TYR A 150 17.72 13.30 -6.97
C TYR A 150 17.44 14.57 -7.76
N ASN A 151 16.16 14.97 -7.83
CA ASN A 151 15.70 16.11 -8.61
C ASN A 151 15.20 17.29 -7.75
N ASP A 152 15.21 17.12 -6.42
CA ASP A 152 14.83 18.14 -5.43
C ASP A 152 13.40 18.69 -5.61
N PHE A 153 12.42 17.79 -5.69
CA PHE A 153 11.00 18.16 -5.73
C PHE A 153 10.09 17.16 -5.02
N HIS A 154 8.85 17.57 -4.76
CA HIS A 154 7.82 16.70 -4.21
C HIS A 154 7.33 15.66 -5.24
N MET A 155 6.93 14.45 -4.80
CA MET A 155 6.36 13.40 -5.66
C MET A 155 5.21 13.88 -6.55
N GLY A 156 4.48 14.91 -6.13
CA GLY A 156 3.42 15.54 -6.92
C GLY A 156 3.89 16.08 -8.28
N ILE A 157 5.14 16.54 -8.38
CA ILE A 157 5.74 16.98 -9.65
C ILE A 157 5.90 15.80 -10.62
N THR A 158 6.21 14.60 -10.13
CA THR A 158 6.26 13.40 -11.01
C THR A 158 4.89 13.05 -11.59
N GLY A 159 3.80 13.38 -10.87
CA GLY A 159 2.44 13.29 -11.37
C GLY A 159 2.15 14.27 -12.51
N GLU A 160 2.73 15.48 -12.45
CA GLU A 160 2.67 16.47 -13.53
C GLU A 160 3.48 16.03 -14.75
N ILE A 161 4.70 15.54 -14.54
CA ILE A 161 5.60 15.04 -15.61
C ILE A 161 4.92 13.94 -16.42
N ILE A 162 4.29 12.97 -15.74
CA ILE A 162 3.57 11.89 -16.42
C ILE A 162 2.27 12.37 -17.07
N ALA A 163 1.59 13.36 -16.50
CA ALA A 163 0.43 13.96 -17.17
C ALA A 163 0.83 14.58 -18.52
N GLU A 164 1.93 15.34 -18.56
CA GLU A 164 2.47 15.91 -19.78
C GLU A 164 2.90 14.82 -20.78
N LYS A 165 3.67 13.82 -20.33
CA LYS A 165 4.20 12.74 -21.17
C LYS A 165 3.12 11.89 -21.83
N TYR A 166 2.02 11.59 -21.12
CA TYR A 166 0.93 10.74 -21.63
C TYR A 166 -0.28 11.53 -22.14
N THR A 167 -0.19 12.86 -22.14
CA THR A 167 -1.27 13.77 -22.50
C THR A 167 -2.53 13.50 -21.68
N VAL A 168 -2.36 13.31 -20.37
CA VAL A 168 -3.47 13.18 -19.42
C VAL A 168 -3.96 14.58 -19.08
N THR A 169 -5.22 14.85 -19.40
CA THR A 169 -5.83 16.15 -19.12
C THR A 169 -6.30 16.25 -17.66
N ARG A 170 -6.61 17.47 -17.23
CA ARG A 170 -7.27 17.72 -15.94
C ARG A 170 -8.60 16.97 -15.82
N GLU A 171 -9.38 16.94 -16.89
CA GLU A 171 -10.66 16.23 -16.91
C GLU A 171 -10.49 14.72 -16.78
N ASP A 172 -9.47 14.14 -17.42
CA ASP A 172 -9.15 12.70 -17.27
C ASP A 172 -8.82 12.35 -15.81
N ALA A 173 -7.95 13.16 -15.18
CA ALA A 173 -7.53 12.94 -13.80
C ALA A 173 -8.68 13.10 -12.81
N ASP A 174 -9.52 14.14 -12.98
CA ASP A 174 -10.68 14.37 -12.13
C ASP A 174 -11.77 13.30 -12.35
N THR A 175 -11.93 12.78 -13.58
CA THR A 175 -12.86 11.68 -13.87
C THR A 175 -12.44 10.40 -13.17
N LEU A 176 -11.15 10.04 -13.24
CA LEU A 176 -10.64 8.87 -12.53
C LEU A 176 -10.82 9.02 -11.01
N ALA A 177 -10.54 10.21 -10.47
CA ALA A 177 -10.74 10.51 -9.05
C ALA A 177 -12.20 10.36 -8.61
N LEU A 178 -13.15 10.88 -9.40
CA LEU A 178 -14.57 10.71 -9.16
C LEU A 178 -14.97 9.23 -9.16
N GLN A 179 -14.51 8.48 -10.16
CA GLN A 179 -14.79 7.04 -10.27
C GLN A 179 -14.23 6.26 -9.07
N SER A 180 -13.01 6.58 -8.62
CA SER A 180 -12.40 5.98 -7.43
C SER A 180 -13.25 6.23 -6.18
N HIS A 181 -13.70 7.48 -5.96
CA HIS A 181 -14.61 7.81 -4.85
C HIS A 181 -15.96 7.11 -4.94
N GLN A 182 -16.59 7.06 -6.12
CA GLN A 182 -17.87 6.37 -6.34
C GLN A 182 -17.76 4.85 -6.10
N LYS A 183 -16.71 4.21 -6.65
CA LYS A 183 -16.45 2.77 -6.45
C LYS A 183 -16.20 2.46 -4.98
N ALA A 184 -15.42 3.28 -4.27
CA ALA A 184 -15.12 3.10 -2.85
C ALA A 184 -16.34 3.29 -1.94
N VAL A 185 -17.14 4.34 -2.17
CA VAL A 185 -18.38 4.58 -1.41
C VAL A 185 -19.37 3.43 -1.63
N LYS A 186 -19.56 3.00 -2.89
CA LYS A 186 -20.40 1.84 -3.21
C LYS A 186 -19.91 0.57 -2.51
N ALA A 187 -18.61 0.30 -2.55
CA ALA A 187 -18.01 -0.86 -1.89
C ALA A 187 -18.19 -0.82 -0.36
N GLN A 188 -18.10 0.36 0.26
CA GLN A 188 -18.40 0.53 1.69
C GLN A 188 -19.89 0.27 2.00
N GLU A 189 -20.81 0.86 1.24
CA GLU A 189 -22.26 0.70 1.42
C GLU A 189 -22.72 -0.76 1.21
N GLU A 190 -22.12 -1.46 0.25
CA GLU A 190 -22.36 -2.89 -0.02
C GLU A 190 -21.60 -3.82 0.94
N GLY A 191 -20.79 -3.28 1.85
CA GLY A 191 -20.04 -4.06 2.84
C GLY A 191 -18.89 -4.89 2.27
N LYS A 192 -18.37 -4.55 1.08
CA LYS A 192 -17.32 -5.30 0.37
C LYS A 192 -15.99 -5.35 1.14
N PHE A 193 -15.74 -4.39 2.03
CA PHE A 193 -14.54 -4.36 2.86
C PHE A 193 -14.68 -5.05 4.23
N LYS A 194 -15.87 -5.54 4.60
CA LYS A 194 -16.12 -6.11 5.93
C LYS A 194 -15.24 -7.32 6.24
N GLU A 195 -14.97 -8.14 5.24
CA GLU A 195 -14.11 -9.32 5.44
C GLU A 195 -12.63 -8.95 5.56
N GLU A 196 -12.17 -7.85 4.94
CA GLU A 196 -10.74 -7.50 4.95
C GLU A 196 -10.34 -6.53 6.07
N ILE A 197 -11.28 -5.72 6.58
CA ILE A 197 -11.04 -4.74 7.64
C ILE A 197 -11.17 -5.37 9.04
N ILE A 198 -10.21 -5.07 9.91
CA ILE A 198 -10.38 -5.21 11.36
C ILE A 198 -10.79 -3.89 12.00
N PRO A 199 -11.83 -3.84 12.85
CA PRO A 199 -12.12 -2.66 13.66
C PRO A 199 -10.96 -2.34 14.61
N VAL A 200 -10.62 -1.06 14.73
CA VAL A 200 -9.54 -0.58 15.60
C VAL A 200 -10.16 0.22 16.75
N THR A 201 -10.09 -0.33 17.96
CA THR A 201 -10.57 0.34 19.18
C THR A 201 -9.42 1.09 19.85
N ILE A 202 -9.65 2.37 20.12
CA ILE A 202 -8.70 3.30 20.70
C ILE A 202 -9.22 3.70 22.08
N GLU A 203 -8.45 3.37 23.11
CA GLU A 203 -8.77 3.72 24.49
C GLU A 203 -8.41 5.19 24.77
N GLY A 204 -9.41 5.97 25.15
CA GLY A 204 -9.26 7.38 25.49
C GLY A 204 -9.68 7.69 26.92
N ARG A 205 -9.25 8.85 27.43
CA ARG A 205 -9.64 9.32 28.78
C ARG A 205 -11.16 9.45 28.98
N LYS A 206 -11.92 9.64 27.90
CA LYS A 206 -13.38 9.81 27.90
C LYS A 206 -14.13 8.53 27.47
N GLY A 207 -13.43 7.42 27.32
CA GLY A 207 -13.98 6.15 26.80
C GLY A 207 -13.28 5.70 25.51
N SER A 208 -13.65 4.50 25.05
CA SER A 208 -13.13 3.87 23.85
C SER A 208 -13.82 4.41 22.58
N THR A 209 -13.06 4.66 21.52
CA THR A 209 -13.58 4.99 20.18
C THR A 209 -13.15 3.91 19.21
N THR A 210 -14.07 3.40 18.38
CA THR A 210 -13.76 2.38 17.38
C THR A 210 -13.80 3.00 15.98
N VAL A 211 -12.72 2.78 15.22
CA VAL A 211 -12.63 3.09 13.80
C VAL A 211 -12.83 1.79 13.03
N GLU A 212 -13.88 1.70 12.22
CA GLU A 212 -14.29 0.46 11.54
C GLU A 212 -14.46 0.61 10.02
N SER A 213 -14.28 1.82 9.49
CA SER A 213 -14.44 2.14 8.07
C SER A 213 -13.36 3.09 7.61
N ASP A 214 -12.97 2.98 6.34
CA ASP A 214 -12.02 3.91 5.72
C ASP A 214 -12.59 5.34 5.74
N GLU A 215 -11.80 6.31 6.20
CA GLU A 215 -12.25 7.70 6.42
C GLU A 215 -12.13 8.57 5.16
N GLY A 216 -11.37 8.09 4.16
CA GLY A 216 -11.03 8.84 2.95
C GLY A 216 -12.16 9.01 1.91
N PRO A 217 -13.02 8.01 1.65
CA PRO A 217 -14.05 8.12 0.62
C PRO A 217 -15.06 9.25 0.86
N ARG A 218 -15.36 10.03 -0.19
CA ARG A 218 -16.24 11.22 -0.16
C ARG A 218 -17.43 11.02 -1.10
N LYS A 219 -18.61 10.80 -0.52
CA LYS A 219 -19.88 10.55 -1.25
C LYS A 219 -20.38 11.74 -2.07
N ASP A 220 -20.04 12.94 -1.64
CA ASP A 220 -20.41 14.21 -2.26
C ASP A 220 -19.47 14.63 -3.40
N THR A 221 -18.43 13.85 -3.70
CA THR A 221 -17.49 14.14 -4.81
C THR A 221 -18.23 14.29 -6.14
N SER A 222 -17.92 15.35 -6.89
CA SER A 222 -18.44 15.60 -8.22
C SER A 222 -17.37 16.25 -9.11
N LEU A 223 -17.51 16.15 -10.45
CA LEU A 223 -16.62 16.86 -11.38
C LEU A 223 -16.66 18.38 -11.17
N GLU A 224 -17.80 18.94 -10.77
CA GLU A 224 -17.93 20.37 -10.46
C GLU A 224 -17.06 20.76 -9.25
N ILE A 225 -17.05 19.94 -8.19
CA ILE A 225 -16.20 20.17 -7.02
C ILE A 225 -14.73 19.99 -7.39
N LEU A 226 -14.40 18.90 -8.08
CA LEU A 226 -13.02 18.56 -8.45
C LEU A 226 -12.41 19.62 -9.37
N SER A 227 -13.13 20.07 -10.41
CA SER A 227 -12.64 21.07 -11.37
C SER A 227 -12.34 22.44 -10.75
N LYS A 228 -12.99 22.79 -9.63
CA LYS A 228 -12.74 24.05 -8.89
C LYS A 228 -11.46 24.01 -8.05
N LEU A 229 -10.87 22.83 -7.82
CA LEU A 229 -9.65 22.71 -7.01
C LEU A 229 -8.44 23.30 -7.74
N ARG A 230 -7.61 24.02 -6.99
CA ARG A 230 -6.36 24.58 -7.50
C ARG A 230 -5.31 23.47 -7.65
N PRO A 231 -4.43 23.56 -8.67
CA PRO A 231 -3.25 22.71 -8.75
C PRO A 231 -2.40 22.78 -7.48
N ALA A 232 -1.90 21.64 -7.02
CA ALA A 232 -1.21 21.51 -5.74
C ALA A 232 0.31 21.70 -5.84
N PHE A 233 0.91 21.38 -6.99
CA PHE A 233 2.37 21.28 -7.14
C PHE A 233 2.96 22.20 -8.20
N LYS A 234 2.21 22.52 -9.27
CA LYS A 234 2.62 23.41 -10.36
C LYS A 234 1.50 24.41 -10.66
N LYS A 235 1.83 25.69 -10.90
CA LYS A 235 0.84 26.79 -11.06
C LYS A 235 -0.24 26.49 -12.11
N GLU A 236 0.16 25.91 -13.24
CA GLU A 236 -0.73 25.47 -14.33
C GLU A 236 -0.63 23.94 -14.47
N GLY A 237 -0.86 23.25 -13.35
CA GLY A 237 -0.76 21.79 -13.25
C GLY A 237 -2.10 21.07 -13.38
N VAL A 238 -2.00 19.76 -13.61
CA VAL A 238 -3.11 18.80 -13.65
C VAL A 238 -3.40 18.26 -12.24
N VAL A 239 -2.38 18.11 -11.40
CA VAL A 239 -2.49 17.43 -10.11
C VAL A 239 -3.06 18.37 -9.05
N THR A 240 -4.10 17.91 -8.36
CA THR A 240 -4.78 18.61 -7.27
C THR A 240 -4.93 17.70 -6.05
N ALA A 241 -5.34 18.27 -4.92
CA ALA A 241 -5.71 17.49 -3.74
C ALA A 241 -6.95 16.59 -3.94
N GLY A 242 -7.74 16.81 -5.01
CA GLY A 242 -8.90 15.99 -5.33
C GLY A 242 -8.59 14.79 -6.20
N ASN A 243 -7.48 14.83 -6.95
CA ASN A 243 -7.05 13.77 -7.87
C ASN A 243 -5.69 13.16 -7.49
N ALA A 244 -5.20 13.46 -6.29
CA ALA A 244 -4.08 12.80 -5.64
C ALA A 244 -4.57 11.97 -4.46
N SER A 245 -3.83 10.92 -4.10
CA SER A 245 -4.10 10.17 -2.87
C SER A 245 -3.91 11.02 -1.62
N GLN A 246 -4.64 10.64 -0.57
CA GLN A 246 -4.57 11.30 0.72
C GLN A 246 -3.35 10.81 1.51
N ILE A 247 -2.78 11.70 2.33
CA ILE A 247 -1.88 11.30 3.41
C ILE A 247 -2.70 10.49 4.41
N SER A 248 -2.20 9.33 4.81
CA SER A 248 -3.01 8.34 5.51
C SER A 248 -2.22 7.46 6.47
N ASP A 249 -2.96 6.90 7.43
CA ASP A 249 -2.45 5.99 8.45
C ASP A 249 -3.10 4.62 8.29
N GLY A 250 -2.35 3.54 8.50
CA GLY A 250 -2.91 2.19 8.47
C GLY A 250 -1.86 1.08 8.42
N ALA A 251 -2.33 -0.16 8.59
CA ALA A 251 -1.52 -1.36 8.45
C ALA A 251 -2.26 -2.49 7.73
N SER A 252 -1.51 -3.38 7.10
CA SER A 252 -2.03 -4.59 6.46
C SER A 252 -1.02 -5.72 6.57
N ALA A 253 -1.52 -6.95 6.75
CA ALA A 253 -0.70 -8.13 6.94
C ALA A 253 -1.34 -9.35 6.29
N VAL A 254 -0.49 -10.27 5.83
CA VAL A 254 -0.86 -11.57 5.28
C VAL A 254 0.01 -12.66 5.91
N VAL A 255 -0.50 -13.89 5.95
CA VAL A 255 0.30 -15.07 6.28
C VAL A 255 0.62 -15.81 4.98
N VAL A 256 1.91 -15.90 4.68
CA VAL A 256 2.45 -16.58 3.50
C VAL A 256 3.02 -17.93 3.92
N MET A 257 2.70 -18.99 3.18
CA MET A 257 3.11 -20.35 3.51
C MET A 257 3.57 -21.12 2.29
N SER A 258 4.37 -22.17 2.50
CA SER A 258 4.53 -23.21 1.49
C SER A 258 3.18 -23.93 1.29
N GLY A 259 2.84 -24.26 0.04
CA GLY A 259 1.61 -25.00 -0.27
C GLY A 259 1.56 -26.35 0.45
N GLU A 260 2.72 -27.01 0.61
CA GLU A 260 2.84 -28.26 1.35
C GLU A 260 2.50 -28.08 2.85
N LYS A 261 3.00 -27.01 3.49
CA LYS A 261 2.71 -26.73 4.89
C LYS A 261 1.25 -26.36 5.09
N ALA A 262 0.68 -25.53 4.22
CA ALA A 262 -0.75 -25.21 4.26
C ALA A 262 -1.62 -26.48 4.17
N HIS A 263 -1.30 -27.38 3.23
CA HIS A 263 -1.98 -28.67 3.10
C HIS A 263 -1.82 -29.56 4.34
N LYS A 264 -0.61 -29.67 4.91
CA LYS A 264 -0.35 -30.44 6.14
C LYS A 264 -1.15 -29.93 7.34
N LEU A 265 -1.40 -28.62 7.41
CA LEU A 265 -2.18 -27.98 8.47
C LEU A 265 -3.69 -27.91 8.15
N GLY A 266 -4.12 -28.39 6.98
CA GLY A 266 -5.52 -28.35 6.57
C GLY A 266 -6.05 -26.93 6.32
N LEU A 267 -5.16 -25.98 5.98
CA LEU A 267 -5.52 -24.59 5.71
C LEU A 267 -5.89 -24.40 4.24
N GLU A 268 -7.04 -23.77 3.98
CA GLU A 268 -7.46 -23.39 2.64
C GLU A 268 -6.78 -22.07 2.22
N PRO A 269 -5.98 -22.06 1.14
CA PRO A 269 -5.40 -20.83 0.61
C PRO A 269 -6.44 -19.81 0.16
N LEU A 270 -6.22 -18.53 0.46
CA LEU A 270 -6.94 -17.43 -0.18
C LEU A 270 -6.46 -17.21 -1.62
N ALA A 271 -5.15 -17.37 -1.85
CA ALA A 271 -4.54 -17.25 -3.16
C ALA A 271 -3.16 -17.91 -3.21
N ARG A 272 -2.77 -18.37 -4.40
CA ARG A 272 -1.43 -18.81 -4.77
C ARG A 272 -0.65 -17.66 -5.40
N ILE A 273 0.61 -17.48 -4.98
CA ILE A 273 1.52 -16.51 -5.58
C ILE A 273 2.13 -17.11 -6.86
N VAL A 274 1.68 -16.63 -8.02
CA VAL A 274 2.15 -17.14 -9.33
C VAL A 274 3.58 -16.67 -9.58
N ASP A 275 3.78 -15.35 -9.60
CA ASP A 275 5.07 -14.73 -9.76
C ASP A 275 5.03 -13.26 -9.30
N TYR A 276 6.19 -12.66 -9.17
CA TYR A 276 6.38 -11.28 -8.79
C TYR A 276 7.59 -10.68 -9.52
N CYS A 277 7.64 -9.35 -9.57
CA CYS A 277 8.78 -8.64 -10.11
C CYS A 277 8.92 -7.23 -9.54
N ALA A 278 10.10 -6.67 -9.79
CA ALA A 278 10.36 -5.25 -9.66
C ALA A 278 10.94 -4.71 -10.97
N SER A 279 10.77 -3.41 -11.19
CA SER A 279 11.36 -2.62 -12.27
C SER A 279 11.89 -1.29 -11.72
N GLY A 280 12.76 -0.65 -12.50
CA GLY A 280 13.28 0.70 -12.24
C GLY A 280 13.32 1.51 -13.54
N LEU A 281 13.24 2.82 -13.39
CA LEU A 281 13.28 3.89 -14.39
C LEU A 281 13.98 5.12 -13.77
N GLU A 282 14.13 6.20 -14.53
CA GLU A 282 14.53 7.49 -13.97
C GLU A 282 13.59 7.92 -12.83
N PRO A 283 14.11 8.52 -11.73
CA PRO A 283 13.29 8.87 -10.56
C PRO A 283 12.07 9.74 -10.86
N GLU A 284 12.22 10.72 -11.77
CA GLU A 284 11.15 11.61 -12.20
C GLU A 284 10.02 10.91 -12.99
N LEU A 285 10.29 9.73 -13.55
CA LEU A 285 9.34 8.89 -14.29
C LEU A 285 8.71 7.79 -13.40
N VAL A 286 8.81 7.91 -12.08
CA VAL A 286 8.28 6.91 -11.14
C VAL A 286 6.82 6.53 -11.38
N MET A 287 5.98 7.47 -11.81
CA MET A 287 4.55 7.24 -12.00
C MET A 287 4.23 6.26 -13.15
N GLU A 288 5.14 6.09 -14.12
CA GLU A 288 5.00 5.11 -15.20
C GLU A 288 5.72 3.77 -14.92
N ALA A 289 6.51 3.68 -13.84
CA ALA A 289 7.27 2.47 -13.49
C ALA A 289 6.44 1.17 -13.42
N PRO A 290 5.14 1.19 -13.05
CA PRO A 290 4.29 -0.01 -13.11
C PRO A 290 4.13 -0.59 -14.52
N ILE A 291 4.26 0.20 -15.58
CA ILE A 291 4.10 -0.26 -16.97
C ILE A 291 5.14 -1.33 -17.33
N PRO A 292 6.46 -1.06 -17.27
CA PRO A 292 7.47 -2.09 -17.53
C PRO A 292 7.41 -3.22 -16.49
N CYS A 293 7.01 -2.93 -15.25
CA CYS A 293 6.83 -3.94 -14.21
C CYS A 293 5.79 -4.99 -14.62
N VAL A 294 4.58 -4.56 -14.99
CA VAL A 294 3.49 -5.46 -15.37
C VAL A 294 3.80 -6.16 -16.68
N LYS A 295 4.38 -5.47 -17.67
CA LYS A 295 4.83 -6.12 -18.93
C LYS A 295 5.83 -7.24 -18.67
N LYS A 296 6.80 -7.01 -17.77
CA LYS A 296 7.76 -8.03 -17.32
C LYS A 296 7.05 -9.18 -16.63
N LEU A 297 6.10 -8.92 -15.72
CA LEU A 297 5.35 -9.94 -15.01
C LEU A 297 4.55 -10.83 -15.96
N LEU A 298 3.78 -10.22 -16.88
CA LEU A 298 3.02 -10.91 -17.92
C LEU A 298 3.92 -11.77 -18.82
N SER A 299 5.07 -11.23 -19.24
CA SER A 299 6.05 -11.98 -20.03
C SER A 299 6.62 -13.18 -19.27
N LYS A 300 7.01 -13.00 -18.00
CA LYS A 300 7.54 -14.09 -17.14
C LYS A 300 6.54 -15.22 -16.96
N THR A 301 5.25 -14.89 -16.82
CA THR A 301 4.18 -15.88 -16.61
C THR A 301 3.55 -16.38 -17.91
N LYS A 302 4.02 -15.89 -19.07
CA LYS A 302 3.47 -16.19 -20.41
C LYS A 302 1.96 -15.89 -20.48
N LYS A 303 1.55 -14.77 -19.88
CA LYS A 303 0.18 -14.26 -19.85
C LYS A 303 0.07 -12.94 -20.58
N THR A 304 -1.16 -12.54 -20.86
CA THR A 304 -1.54 -11.25 -21.43
C THR A 304 -2.54 -10.55 -20.51
N MET A 305 -2.84 -9.27 -20.76
CA MET A 305 -3.86 -8.56 -19.98
C MET A 305 -5.25 -9.22 -20.09
N LYS A 306 -5.52 -9.96 -21.18
CA LYS A 306 -6.78 -10.71 -21.38
C LYS A 306 -6.93 -11.91 -20.45
N ASP A 307 -5.83 -12.37 -19.84
CA ASP A 307 -5.84 -13.48 -18.89
C ASP A 307 -6.07 -13.00 -17.44
N ILE A 308 -6.25 -11.70 -17.23
CA ILE A 308 -6.35 -11.06 -15.92
C ILE A 308 -7.81 -10.69 -15.67
N ASP A 309 -8.36 -11.19 -14.56
CA ASP A 309 -9.75 -10.98 -14.19
C ASP A 309 -9.92 -9.73 -13.31
N LEU A 310 -8.91 -9.39 -12.51
CA LEU A 310 -8.88 -8.18 -11.66
C LEU A 310 -7.49 -7.54 -11.61
N PHE A 311 -7.46 -6.21 -11.60
CA PHE A 311 -6.24 -5.42 -11.60
C PHE A 311 -6.31 -4.33 -10.53
N GLU A 312 -5.51 -4.51 -9.47
CA GLU A 312 -5.33 -3.54 -8.39
C GLU A 312 -4.05 -2.74 -8.60
N HIS A 313 -4.20 -1.47 -8.94
CA HIS A 313 -3.11 -0.51 -9.09
C HIS A 313 -3.24 0.60 -8.06
N ASN A 314 -2.17 0.84 -7.30
CA ASN A 314 -2.18 1.92 -6.32
C ASN A 314 -2.23 3.30 -6.99
N GLU A 315 -3.32 4.03 -6.74
CA GLU A 315 -3.57 5.37 -7.29
C GLU A 315 -2.85 6.46 -6.49
N ALA A 316 -1.51 6.48 -6.47
CA ALA A 316 -0.78 7.56 -5.80
C ALA A 316 -1.22 8.95 -6.31
N PHE A 317 -1.39 9.04 -7.63
CA PHE A 317 -1.99 10.16 -8.35
C PHE A 317 -2.87 9.62 -9.48
N ALA A 318 -4.00 10.26 -9.74
CA ALA A 318 -4.89 9.88 -10.85
C ALA A 318 -4.18 9.95 -12.20
N THR A 319 -3.25 10.90 -12.39
CA THR A 319 -2.47 11.03 -13.62
C THR A 319 -1.61 9.79 -13.90
N ALA A 320 -1.02 9.20 -12.86
CA ALA A 320 -0.29 7.94 -12.94
C ALA A 320 -1.22 6.79 -13.35
N SER A 321 -2.38 6.69 -12.71
CA SER A 321 -3.36 5.64 -12.99
C SER A 321 -3.94 5.74 -14.40
N CYS A 322 -4.22 6.94 -14.91
CA CYS A 322 -4.61 7.18 -16.30
C CYS A 322 -3.52 6.68 -17.27
N ALA A 323 -2.25 7.04 -17.02
CA ALA A 323 -1.12 6.65 -17.87
C ALA A 323 -0.92 5.12 -17.88
N VAL A 324 -0.92 4.49 -16.70
CA VAL A 324 -0.74 3.03 -16.54
C VAL A 324 -1.88 2.27 -17.22
N LYS A 325 -3.12 2.67 -16.97
CA LYS A 325 -4.31 2.04 -17.55
C LYS A 325 -4.30 2.11 -19.07
N LYS A 326 -3.99 3.29 -19.64
CA LYS A 326 -3.88 3.51 -21.09
C LYS A 326 -2.76 2.67 -21.71
N ALA A 327 -1.57 2.69 -21.12
CA ALA A 327 -0.37 2.06 -21.69
C ALA A 327 -0.35 0.53 -21.58
N LEU A 328 -1.12 -0.04 -20.64
CA LEU A 328 -1.30 -1.47 -20.46
C LEU A 328 -2.64 -1.98 -21.03
N GLU A 329 -3.45 -1.07 -21.58
CA GLU A 329 -4.78 -1.37 -22.13
C GLU A 329 -5.66 -2.12 -21.12
N VAL A 330 -5.64 -1.69 -19.85
CA VAL A 330 -6.41 -2.35 -18.78
C VAL A 330 -7.91 -2.03 -18.96
N PRO A 331 -8.78 -3.06 -19.06
CA PRO A 331 -10.23 -2.86 -19.10
C PRO A 331 -10.77 -2.11 -17.88
N GLU A 332 -11.78 -1.26 -18.09
CA GLU A 332 -12.38 -0.44 -17.02
C GLU A 332 -13.01 -1.29 -15.91
N ASP A 333 -13.66 -2.38 -16.28
CA ASP A 333 -14.46 -3.24 -15.43
C ASP A 333 -13.63 -4.11 -14.47
N ILE A 334 -12.32 -4.23 -14.72
CA ILE A 334 -11.38 -4.98 -13.88
C ILE A 334 -10.45 -4.08 -13.05
N PHE A 335 -10.41 -2.77 -13.34
CA PHE A 335 -9.46 -1.82 -12.74
C PHE A 335 -10.01 -1.23 -11.44
N ASN A 336 -9.33 -1.49 -10.31
CA ASN A 336 -9.65 -0.98 -8.97
C ASN A 336 -11.15 -1.02 -8.68
N VAL A 337 -11.73 -2.22 -8.73
CA VAL A 337 -13.19 -2.40 -8.78
C VAL A 337 -13.94 -1.92 -7.54
N HIS A 338 -13.22 -1.74 -6.42
CA HIS A 338 -13.72 -1.19 -5.17
C HIS A 338 -13.16 0.21 -4.87
N GLY A 339 -12.63 0.90 -5.89
CA GLY A 339 -11.94 2.19 -5.75
C GLY A 339 -10.49 2.01 -5.32
N GLY A 340 -9.69 3.05 -5.48
CA GLY A 340 -8.27 3.01 -5.17
C GLY A 340 -7.82 4.11 -4.21
N ALA A 341 -6.52 4.36 -4.18
CA ALA A 341 -5.88 5.20 -3.16
C ALA A 341 -6.25 6.70 -3.23
N VAL A 342 -6.77 7.19 -4.36
CA VAL A 342 -7.34 8.55 -4.42
C VAL A 342 -8.52 8.69 -3.45
N ALA A 343 -9.34 7.64 -3.32
CA ALA A 343 -10.45 7.61 -2.39
C ALA A 343 -10.09 7.02 -1.04
N LEU A 344 -9.43 5.86 -1.03
CA LEU A 344 -9.17 5.08 0.18
C LEU A 344 -8.01 5.65 1.01
N GLY A 345 -7.07 6.38 0.39
CA GLY A 345 -5.86 6.88 1.03
C GLY A 345 -4.61 6.03 0.75
N HIS A 346 -3.44 6.59 1.09
CA HIS A 346 -2.13 6.02 0.76
C HIS A 346 -1.15 5.98 1.94
N PRO A 347 -1.32 5.09 2.92
CA PRO A 347 -0.32 4.85 3.96
C PRO A 347 0.90 4.16 3.34
N ILE A 348 1.97 4.91 3.05
CA ILE A 348 3.02 4.50 2.10
C ILE A 348 3.66 3.13 2.42
N GLY A 349 4.09 2.86 3.65
CA GLY A 349 4.67 1.56 4.03
C GLY A 349 3.70 0.38 3.97
N CYS A 350 2.40 0.62 4.06
CA CYS A 350 1.31 -0.36 4.09
C CYS A 350 0.68 -0.62 2.71
N SER A 351 0.68 0.37 1.83
CA SER A 351 -0.18 0.40 0.65
C SER A 351 0.01 -0.77 -0.30
N GLY A 352 1.24 -1.28 -0.43
CA GLY A 352 1.51 -2.46 -1.26
C GLY A 352 0.81 -3.74 -0.79
N THR A 353 0.74 -3.99 0.52
CA THR A 353 -0.01 -5.14 1.04
C THR A 353 -1.50 -4.85 1.06
N ARG A 354 -1.91 -3.59 1.28
CA ARG A 354 -3.31 -3.17 1.24
C ARG A 354 -3.95 -3.47 -0.12
N VAL A 355 -3.32 -3.09 -1.24
CA VAL A 355 -3.83 -3.42 -2.58
C VAL A 355 -3.92 -4.93 -2.81
N LEU A 356 -2.99 -5.71 -2.28
CA LEU A 356 -2.99 -7.17 -2.40
C LEU A 356 -4.13 -7.80 -1.60
N VAL A 357 -4.36 -7.33 -0.37
CA VAL A 357 -5.47 -7.77 0.47
C VAL A 357 -6.80 -7.48 -0.23
N THR A 358 -7.01 -6.24 -0.68
CA THR A 358 -8.23 -5.86 -1.42
C THR A 358 -8.41 -6.69 -2.70
N LEU A 359 -7.33 -6.97 -3.44
CA LEU A 359 -7.37 -7.85 -4.61
C LEU A 359 -7.87 -9.26 -4.25
N MET A 360 -7.32 -9.90 -3.22
CA MET A 360 -7.71 -11.26 -2.83
C MET A 360 -9.19 -11.35 -2.47
N TYR A 361 -9.70 -10.38 -1.71
CA TYR A 361 -11.11 -10.36 -1.30
C TYR A 361 -12.04 -10.01 -2.46
N ALA A 362 -11.66 -9.08 -3.34
CA ALA A 362 -12.41 -8.80 -4.56
C ALA A 362 -12.45 -10.01 -5.50
N MET A 363 -11.35 -10.76 -5.61
CA MET A 363 -11.32 -11.98 -6.40
C MET A 363 -12.23 -13.07 -5.82
N LYS A 364 -12.29 -13.19 -4.49
CA LYS A 364 -13.22 -14.09 -3.80
C LYS A 364 -14.68 -13.70 -4.08
N ASP A 365 -15.03 -12.43 -3.88
CA ASP A 365 -16.39 -11.90 -4.08
C ASP A 365 -16.88 -12.09 -5.54
N ARG A 366 -15.99 -11.92 -6.51
CA ARG A 366 -16.32 -11.98 -7.94
C ARG A 366 -16.07 -13.34 -8.58
N ASN A 367 -15.66 -14.33 -7.79
CA ASN A 367 -15.19 -15.63 -8.28
C ASN A 367 -14.15 -15.50 -9.43
N ALA A 368 -13.29 -14.48 -9.31
CA ALA A 368 -12.21 -14.24 -10.25
C ALA A 368 -11.05 -15.20 -9.96
N HIS A 369 -10.36 -15.65 -11.01
CA HIS A 369 -9.32 -16.66 -10.90
C HIS A 369 -7.93 -16.04 -10.88
N ARG A 370 -7.64 -15.00 -11.69
CA ARG A 370 -6.30 -14.38 -11.78
C ARG A 370 -6.32 -12.88 -11.55
N GLY A 371 -5.42 -12.40 -10.68
CA GLY A 371 -5.31 -10.98 -10.35
C GLY A 371 -3.87 -10.46 -10.41
N ILE A 372 -3.71 -9.16 -10.63
CA ILE A 372 -2.44 -8.44 -10.50
C ILE A 372 -2.58 -7.31 -9.50
N ALA A 373 -1.65 -7.24 -8.54
CA ALA A 373 -1.43 -6.07 -7.69
C ALA A 373 -0.12 -5.37 -8.11
N THR A 374 -0.15 -4.05 -8.30
CA THR A 374 1.04 -3.28 -8.72
C THR A 374 1.04 -1.86 -8.21
N LEU A 375 2.23 -1.30 -7.99
CA LEU A 375 2.40 0.09 -7.56
C LEU A 375 3.78 0.65 -7.89
N CYS A 376 3.80 1.97 -8.10
CA CYS A 376 5.03 2.76 -8.15
C CYS A 376 5.58 2.99 -6.74
N LEU A 377 6.86 3.33 -6.64
CA LEU A 377 7.52 3.71 -5.39
C LEU A 377 8.64 4.71 -5.66
N GLY A 378 8.72 5.75 -4.82
CA GLY A 378 9.65 6.88 -4.96
C GLY A 378 11.09 6.47 -5.26
N GLY A 379 11.79 7.30 -6.05
CA GLY A 379 13.09 6.95 -6.61
C GLY A 379 13.01 6.08 -7.87
N GLY A 380 11.91 6.13 -8.62
CA GLY A 380 11.83 5.57 -9.98
C GLY A 380 11.62 4.07 -10.06
N ASN A 381 10.90 3.45 -9.13
CA ASN A 381 10.77 1.99 -9.09
C ASN A 381 9.31 1.54 -9.08
N ALA A 382 9.07 0.25 -9.31
CA ALA A 382 7.78 -0.40 -9.09
C ALA A 382 7.94 -1.84 -8.62
N VAL A 383 6.86 -2.36 -8.04
CA VAL A 383 6.70 -3.78 -7.68
C VAL A 383 5.36 -4.27 -8.19
N GLY A 384 5.31 -5.53 -8.65
CA GLY A 384 4.09 -6.18 -9.11
C GLY A 384 4.04 -7.65 -8.73
N MET A 385 2.85 -8.15 -8.39
CA MET A 385 2.58 -9.53 -8.00
C MET A 385 1.34 -10.06 -8.73
N MET A 386 1.47 -11.26 -9.28
CA MET A 386 0.36 -12.01 -9.87
C MET A 386 -0.05 -13.12 -8.91
N ILE A 387 -1.34 -13.20 -8.63
CA ILE A 387 -1.93 -14.23 -7.77
C ILE A 387 -3.04 -14.97 -8.51
N GLU A 388 -3.28 -16.21 -8.11
CA GLU A 388 -4.40 -17.02 -8.57
C GLU A 388 -5.18 -17.59 -7.39
N ARG A 389 -6.50 -17.67 -7.49
CA ARG A 389 -7.35 -18.35 -6.51
C ARG A 389 -7.46 -19.83 -6.80
#